data_AF-A0A8T3XP22-F1
#
_entry.id   AF-A0A8T3XP22-F1
#
_cell.length_a   1.000
_cell.length_b   1.000
_cell.length_c   1.000
_cell.angle_alpha   90.00
_cell.angle_beta   90.00
_cell.angle_gamma   90.00
#
_symmetry.space_group_name_H-M   'P 1'
#
loop_
_entity.id
_entity.type
_entity.pdbx_description
1 polymer ?
#
loop_
_entity_poly.entity_id
_entity_poly.type
_entity_poly.pdbx_seq_one_letter_code
_entity_poly.pdbx_strand_id
1 'polypeptide(L)' 'MISLKSKVREWGNSFGLVISKDKAKEFGLKPGDSVEIILKKEENILGKVFGTLKFKKSTKRMMRESDKELYNE' A
#
# COMPACT_ATOMS: atom_id res chain seq x y z
N MET A 1 10.46 -22.01 -3.42
CA MET A 1 10.14 -20.73 -2.74
C MET A 1 8.80 -20.26 -3.25
N ILE A 2 7.78 -20.17 -2.39
CA ILE A 2 6.42 -19.76 -2.75
C ILE A 2 6.23 -18.32 -2.28
N SER A 3 5.75 -17.43 -3.16
CA SER A 3 5.51 -16.01 -2.86
C SER A 3 4.05 -15.67 -3.09
N LEU A 4 3.41 -15.02 -2.12
CA LEU A 4 2.02 -14.59 -2.20
C LEU A 4 1.87 -13.23 -1.52
N LYS A 5 1.03 -12.36 -2.10
CA LYS A 5 0.61 -11.12 -1.45
C LYS A 5 -0.62 -11.41 -0.60
N SER A 6 -0.57 -11.06 0.67
CA SER A 6 -1.69 -11.25 1.59
C SER A 6 -1.81 -10.07 2.55
N LYS A 7 -2.99 -9.95 3.16
CA LYS A 7 -3.26 -9.01 4.23
C LYS A 7 -2.97 -9.68 5.56
N VAL A 8 -2.24 -8.95 6.40
CA VAL A 8 -2.10 -9.27 7.82
C VAL A 8 -3.42 -8.90 8.52
N ARG A 9 -3.87 -9.76 9.44
CA ARG A 9 -5.03 -9.52 10.32
C ARG A 9 -4.65 -9.73 11.78
N GLU A 10 -5.36 -9.05 12.67
CA GLU A 10 -5.26 -9.27 14.12
C GLU A 10 -6.16 -10.45 14.53
N TRP A 11 -5.61 -11.33 15.34
CA TRP A 11 -6.28 -12.46 15.99
C TRP A 11 -5.92 -12.45 17.48
N GLY A 12 -6.75 -11.83 18.30
CA GLY A 12 -6.46 -11.66 19.72
C GLY A 12 -5.16 -10.88 19.92
N ASN A 13 -4.19 -11.48 20.60
CA ASN A 13 -2.87 -10.89 20.86
C ASN A 13 -1.80 -11.24 19.80
N SER A 14 -2.23 -11.67 18.61
CA SER A 14 -1.34 -12.13 17.54
C SER A 14 -1.72 -11.55 16.19
N PHE A 15 -0.76 -11.51 15.27
CA PHE A 15 -1.03 -11.24 13.87
C PHE A 15 -1.02 -12.54 13.05
N GLY A 16 -1.95 -12.67 12.11
CA GLY A 16 -2.06 -13.77 11.18
C GLY A 16 -2.03 -13.30 9.72
N LEU A 17 -1.49 -14.13 8.83
CA LEU A 17 -1.61 -13.94 7.38
C LEU A 17 -2.81 -14.72 6.86
N VAL A 18 -3.62 -14.09 6.01
CA VAL A 18 -4.81 -14.75 5.43
C VAL A 18 -4.44 -15.38 4.09
N ILE A 19 -4.45 -16.71 4.02
CA ILE A 19 -4.27 -17.44 2.77
C ILE A 19 -5.64 -17.94 2.31
N SER A 20 -6.01 -17.70 1.05
CA SER A 20 -7.28 -18.22 0.51
C SER A 20 -7.27 -19.75 0.51
N LYS A 21 -8.44 -20.38 0.67
CA LYS A 21 -8.54 -21.85 0.67
C LYS A 21 -7.99 -22.49 -0.61
N ASP A 22 -8.18 -21.83 -1.75
CA ASP A 22 -7.69 -22.34 -3.04
C ASP A 22 -6.16 -22.32 -3.10
N LYS A 23 -5.54 -21.23 -2.64
CA LYS A 23 -4.08 -21.14 -2.54
C LYS A 23 -3.51 -22.10 -1.50
N ALA A 24 -4.19 -22.27 -0.37
CA ALA A 24 -3.79 -23.25 0.64
C ALA A 24 -3.78 -24.67 0.05
N LYS A 25 -4.81 -25.06 -0.72
CA LYS A 25 -4.85 -26.34 -1.42
C LYS A 25 -3.75 -26.50 -2.46
N GLU A 26 -3.52 -25.46 -3.28
CA GLU A 26 -2.45 -25.43 -4.30
C GLU A 26 -1.06 -25.66 -3.68
N PHE A 27 -0.85 -25.12 -2.47
CA PHE A 27 0.41 -25.27 -1.74
C PHE A 27 0.44 -26.47 -0.78
N GLY A 28 -0.62 -27.28 -0.75
CA GLY A 28 -0.73 -28.45 0.13
C GLY A 28 -0.81 -28.12 1.62
N LEU A 29 -1.16 -26.88 1.99
CA LEU A 29 -1.24 -26.41 3.37
C LEU A 29 -2.55 -26.83 4.04
N LYS A 30 -2.45 -27.28 5.29
CA LYS A 30 -3.58 -27.66 6.14
C LYS A 30 -3.54 -26.88 7.47
N PRO A 31 -4.71 -26.71 8.13
CA PRO A 31 -4.73 -26.15 9.48
C PRO A 31 -3.85 -26.97 10.43
N GLY A 32 -2.95 -26.30 11.15
CA GLY A 32 -2.01 -26.92 12.09
C GLY A 32 -0.60 -27.16 11.55
N ASP A 33 -0.38 -27.01 10.24
CA ASP A 33 0.96 -27.13 9.67
C ASP A 33 1.87 -26.00 10.18
N SER A 34 3.12 -26.36 10.49
CA SER A 34 4.18 -25.40 10.77
C SER A 34 4.87 -24.99 9.49
N VAL A 35 5.01 -23.69 9.26
CA VAL A 35 5.63 -23.13 8.05
C VAL A 35 6.61 -22.03 8.40
N GLU A 36 7.68 -21.93 7.61
CA GLU A 36 8.59 -20.79 7.65
C GLU A 36 8.10 -19.69 6.69
N ILE A 37 8.16 -18.43 7.12
CA ILE A 37 7.62 -17.30 6.37
C ILE A 37 8.68 -16.22 6.21
N ILE A 38 8.92 -15.80 4.97
CA ILE A 38 9.75 -14.63 4.65
C ILE A 38 8.83 -13.46 4.31
N LEU A 39 8.92 -12.37 5.08
CA LEU A 39 8.04 -11.21 4.95
C LEU A 39 8.73 -10.04 4.24
N LYS A 40 8.02 -9.40 3.30
CA LYS A 40 8.42 -8.11 2.73
C LYS A 40 7.23 -7.14 2.84
N LYS A 41 7.38 -6.10 3.67
CA LYS A 41 6.36 -5.06 3.84
C LYS A 41 6.32 -4.19 2.59
N GLU A 42 5.14 -4.04 2.00
CA GLU A 42 4.95 -3.02 0.96
C GLU A 42 4.89 -1.63 1.60
N GLU A 43 5.78 -0.74 1.19
CA GLU A 43 5.71 0.65 1.58
C GLU A 43 4.67 1.38 0.72
N ASN A 44 3.82 2.18 1.36
CA ASN A 44 2.79 2.93 0.66
C ASN A 44 3.42 4.12 -0.09
N ILE A 45 3.74 3.93 -1.37
CA ILE A 45 4.46 4.90 -2.20
C ILE A 45 3.65 6.20 -2.34
N LEU A 46 2.32 6.10 -2.42
CA LEU A 46 1.42 7.26 -2.57
C LEU A 46 1.53 8.26 -1.42
N GLY A 47 1.71 7.80 -0.17
CA GLY A 47 1.86 8.69 0.98
C GLY A 47 3.13 9.57 0.90
N LYS A 48 4.22 9.02 0.33
CA LYS A 48 5.49 9.75 0.13
C LYS A 48 5.38 10.77 -1.01
N VAL A 49 4.68 10.42 -2.09
CA VAL A 49 4.53 11.31 -3.26
C VAL A 49 3.62 12.51 -2.95
N PHE A 50 2.51 12.30 -2.23
CA PHE A 50 1.59 13.39 -1.86
C PHE A 50 2.22 14.43 -0.92
N GLY A 51 3.14 14.02 -0.03
CA GLY A 51 3.90 14.96 0.82
C GLY A 51 4.92 15.79 0.05
N THR A 52 5.51 15.23 -1.00
CA THR A 52 6.56 15.88 -1.80
C THR A 52 5.97 16.86 -2.83
N LEU A 53 4.79 16.57 -3.39
CA LEU A 53 4.12 17.44 -4.35
C LEU A 53 3.60 18.76 -3.75
N LYS A 54 3.26 18.78 -2.46
CA LYS A 54 2.78 20.00 -1.77
C LYS A 54 3.83 21.13 -1.73
N PHE A 55 5.12 20.82 -1.92
CA PHE A 55 6.19 21.81 -1.90
C PHE A 55 6.52 22.43 -3.26
N LYS A 56 6.05 21.87 -4.39
CA LYS A 56 6.54 22.32 -5.71
C LYS A 56 5.86 23.58 -6.25
N LYS A 57 4.62 23.88 -5.85
CA LYS A 57 4.01 25.22 -5.95
C LYS A 57 2.93 25.33 -4.88
N SER A 58 2.96 26.37 -4.04
CA SER A 58 1.82 26.65 -3.15
C SER A 58 0.55 26.82 -4.00
N THR A 59 -0.58 26.25 -3.61
CA THR A 59 -1.88 26.42 -4.30
C THR A 59 -2.19 27.89 -4.59
N LYS A 60 -1.79 28.78 -3.67
CA LYS A 60 -1.91 30.24 -3.81
C LYS A 60 -1.13 30.83 -4.99
N ARG A 61 0.01 30.23 -5.36
CA ARG A 61 0.82 30.64 -6.52
C ARG A 61 0.21 30.15 -7.83
N MET A 62 -0.34 28.94 -7.84
CA MET A 62 -1.07 28.41 -9.02
C MET A 62 -2.32 29.22 -9.31
N MET A 63 -3.12 29.57 -8.28
CA MET A 63 -4.31 30.42 -8.45
C MET A 63 -3.94 31.81 -9.00
N ARG A 64 -2.86 32.41 -8.51
CA ARG A 64 -2.37 33.72 -9.02
C ARG A 64 -1.86 33.67 -10.46
N GLU A 65 -1.29 32.55 -10.89
CA GLU A 65 -0.83 32.36 -12.27
C GLU A 65 -2.04 32.20 -13.21
N SER A 66 -3.05 31.40 -12.81
CA SER A 66 -4.30 31.25 -13.57
C SER A 66 -5.11 32.54 -13.67
N ASP A 67 -5.21 33.32 -12.58
CA ASP A 67 -5.89 34.62 -12.61
C ASP A 67 -5.16 35.62 -13.54
N LYS A 68 -3.83 35.59 -13.58
CA LYS A 68 -3.06 36.46 -14.49
C LYS A 68 -3.21 36.09 -15.96
N GLU A 69 -3.37 34.82 -16.29
CA GLU A 69 -3.61 34.38 -17.67
C GLU A 69 -5.03 34.73 -18.13
N LEU A 70 -6.02 34.68 -17.23
CA LEU A 70 -7.43 34.94 -17.57
C LEU A 70 -7.76 36.43 -17.81
N TYR A 71 -6.97 37.37 -17.28
CA TYR A 71 -7.20 38.82 -17.39
C TYR A 71 -6.30 39.54 -18.40
N ASN A 72 -5.44 38.81 -19.14
CA ASN A 72 -4.54 39.38 -20.17
C ASN A 72 -4.91 38.95 -21.61
N GLU A 73 -6.20 38.70 -21.89
CA GLU A 73 -6.77 38.75 -23.25
C GLU A 73 -7.55 40.06 -23.46
#